data_AF-A0A930K819-F1
#
_entry.id   AF-A0A930K819-F1
#
_cell.length_a   1.000
_cell.length_b   1.000
_cell.length_c   1.000
_cell.angle_alpha   90.00
_cell.angle_beta   90.00
_cell.angle_gamma   90.00
#
_symmetry.space_group_name_H-M   'P 1'
#
loop_
_entity.id
_entity.type
_entity.pdbx_description
1 polymer ?
#
loop_
_entity_poly.entity_id
_entity_poly.type
_entity_poly.pdbx_seq_one_letter_code
_entity_poly.pdbx_strand_id
1 'polypeptide(L)'
;MAKKKSERKSKTFTEALGLNNIINDKTGFVVGLILLCVALFICIAFISYFSTGQADQSLVVDMRPGEVQNGAREFQNYCGSIGALLSYGLISRCFGIPAFLIPAFIAL
;
A
#
# COMPACT_ATOMS: atom_id res chain seq x y z
N MET A 1 -40.05 21.93 37.91
CA MET A 1 -38.79 22.22 37.18
C MET A 1 -38.22 20.91 36.68
N ALA A 2 -38.39 20.58 35.39
CA ALA A 2 -37.87 19.33 34.83
C ALA A 2 -36.42 19.53 34.37
N LYS A 3 -35.46 18.80 34.95
CA LYS A 3 -34.06 18.80 34.52
C LYS A 3 -33.98 18.15 33.13
N LYS A 4 -33.60 18.94 32.12
CA LYS A 4 -33.32 18.46 30.76
C LYS A 4 -32.10 17.53 30.80
N LYS A 5 -32.32 16.23 30.51
CA LYS A 5 -31.26 15.22 30.39
C LYS A 5 -30.45 15.53 29.13
N SER A 6 -29.17 15.88 29.29
CA SER A 6 -28.25 16.05 28.16
C SER A 6 -27.98 14.69 27.53
N GLU A 7 -28.56 14.45 26.36
CA GLU A 7 -28.21 13.30 25.53
C GLU A 7 -26.78 13.51 25.00
N ARG A 8 -25.83 12.75 25.55
CA ARG A 8 -24.47 12.65 25.01
C ARG A 8 -24.56 11.90 23.68
N LYS A 9 -24.65 12.65 22.58
CA LYS A 9 -24.52 12.12 21.21
C LYS A 9 -23.19 11.34 21.15
N SER A 10 -23.24 10.03 20.90
CA SER A 10 -22.03 9.24 20.72
C SER A 10 -21.29 9.76 19.49
N LYS A 11 -20.08 10.29 19.70
CA LYS A 11 -19.25 10.74 18.58
C LYS A 11 -18.92 9.55 17.70
N THR A 12 -19.17 9.66 16.40
CA THR A 12 -18.83 8.62 15.42
C THR A 12 -17.31 8.41 15.41
N PHE A 13 -16.83 7.20 15.10
CA PHE A 13 -15.39 6.87 15.09
C PHE A 13 -14.54 7.90 14.32
N THR A 14 -15.11 8.45 13.24
CA THR A 14 -14.55 9.54 12.42
C THR A 14 -14.36 10.87 13.18
N GLU A 15 -15.26 11.22 14.10
CA GLU A 15 -15.14 12.39 14.99
C GLU A 15 -14.09 12.17 16.08
N ALA A 16 -13.95 10.94 16.59
CA ALA A 16 -12.94 10.61 17.60
C ALA A 16 -11.51 10.67 17.03
N LEU A 17 -11.34 10.37 15.73
CA LEU A 17 -10.07 10.46 15.01
C LEU A 17 -9.76 11.86 14.45
N GLY A 18 -10.63 12.85 14.66
CA GLY A 18 -10.41 14.23 14.17
C GLY A 18 -10.42 14.38 12.64
N LEU A 19 -10.86 13.34 11.92
CA LEU A 19 -10.85 13.30 10.45
C LEU A 19 -11.80 14.34 9.82
N ASN A 20 -12.82 14.81 10.54
CA ASN A 20 -13.74 15.85 10.07
C ASN A 20 -13.05 17.18 9.72
N ASN A 21 -11.88 17.48 10.32
CA ASN A 21 -11.12 18.70 10.00
C ASN A 21 -10.05 18.47 8.91
N ILE A 22 -9.77 17.20 8.59
CA ILE A 22 -8.81 16.77 7.56
C ILE A 22 -9.51 16.58 6.21
N ILE A 23 -10.81 16.25 6.20
CA ILE A 23 -11.60 16.09 4.97
C ILE A 23 -12.06 17.49 4.51
N ASN A 24 -11.24 18.15 3.69
CA ASN A 24 -11.56 19.39 2.99
C ASN A 24 -11.54 19.14 1.46
N ASP A 25 -11.97 20.10 0.65
CA ASP A 25 -12.01 19.97 -0.83
C ASP A 25 -10.63 19.65 -1.45
N LYS A 26 -9.54 20.06 -0.78
CA LYS A 26 -8.15 19.80 -1.22
C LYS A 26 -7.65 18.40 -0.85
N THR A 27 -8.30 17.73 0.09
CA THR A 27 -7.86 16.42 0.60
C THR A 27 -8.06 15.34 -0.45
N GLY A 28 -9.14 15.41 -1.24
CA GLY A 28 -9.36 14.51 -2.38
C GLY A 28 -8.22 14.59 -3.40
N PHE A 29 -7.75 15.81 -3.71
CA PHE A 29 -6.61 16.00 -4.61
C PHE A 29 -5.31 15.42 -4.05
N VAL A 30 -5.00 15.67 -2.78
CA VAL A 30 -3.78 15.14 -2.13
C VAL A 30 -3.82 13.61 -2.06
N VAL A 31 -4.97 13.02 -1.71
CA VAL A 31 -5.16 11.56 -1.69
C VAL A 31 -4.98 10.99 -3.09
N GLY A 32 -5.57 11.59 -4.12
CA GLY A 32 -5.38 11.18 -5.52
C GLY A 32 -3.90 11.21 -5.94
N LEU A 33 -3.17 12.27 -5.57
CA LEU A 33 -1.73 12.37 -5.86
C LEU A 33 -0.91 11.27 -5.16
N ILE A 34 -1.22 10.98 -3.89
CA ILE A 34 -0.57 9.89 -3.15
C ILE A 34 -0.87 8.54 -3.82
N LEU A 35 -2.12 8.29 -4.21
CA LEU A 35 -2.52 7.07 -4.90
C LEU A 35 -1.80 6.91 -6.24
N LEU A 36 -1.63 8.01 -7.00
CA LEU A 36 -0.86 8.00 -8.24
C LEU A 36 0.61 7.61 -7.99
N CYS A 37 1.25 8.18 -6.96
CA CYS A 37 2.61 7.80 -6.58
C CYS A 37 2.71 6.33 -6.18
N VAL A 38 1.73 5.80 -5.45
CA VAL A 38 1.66 4.38 -5.07
C VAL A 38 1.49 3.50 -6.30
N ALA A 39 0.62 3.86 -7.24
CA ALA A 39 0.44 3.11 -8.49
C ALA A 39 1.73 3.04 -9.31
N LEU A 40 2.42 4.18 -9.46
CA LEU A 40 3.71 4.23 -10.15
C LEU A 40 4.77 3.37 -9.46
N PHE A 41 4.83 3.41 -8.12
CA PHE A 41 5.73 2.55 -7.34
C PHE A 41 5.48 1.06 -7.61
N ILE A 42 4.21 0.63 -7.58
CA ILE A 42 3.82 -0.76 -7.85
C ILE A 42 4.18 -1.15 -9.29
N CYS A 43 3.92 -0.28 -10.28
CA CYS A 43 4.31 -0.52 -11.67
C CYS A 43 5.82 -0.73 -11.82
N ILE A 44 6.65 0.09 -11.17
CA ILE A 44 8.11 -0.06 -11.20
C ILE A 44 8.55 -1.37 -10.56
N ALA A 45 7.97 -1.73 -9.41
CA ALA A 45 8.24 -3.00 -8.73
C ALA A 45 7.91 -4.21 -9.61
N PHE A 46 6.79 -4.15 -10.34
CA PHE A 46 6.36 -5.21 -11.26
C PHE A 46 7.25 -5.32 -12.49
N ILE A 47 7.62 -4.19 -13.11
CA ILE A 47 8.53 -4.18 -14.26
C ILE A 47 9.90 -4.74 -13.83
N SER A 48 10.40 -4.31 -12.67
CA SER A 48 11.67 -4.80 -12.12
C SER A 48 11.65 -6.31 -11.86
N TYR A 49 10.50 -6.88 -11.49
CA TYR A 49 10.33 -8.29 -11.18
C TYR A 49 10.60 -9.23 -12.37
N PHE A 50 10.35 -8.81 -13.61
CA PHE A 50 10.66 -9.65 -14.78
C PHE A 50 12.15 -9.95 -14.92
N SER A 51 13.02 -9.07 -14.40
CA SER A 51 14.47 -9.27 -14.41
C SER A 51 14.96 -9.86 -13.08
N THR A 52 14.42 -9.39 -11.95
CA THR A 52 14.94 -9.66 -10.60
C THR A 52 14.25 -10.83 -9.90
N GLY A 53 13.11 -11.28 -10.40
CA GLY A 53 12.25 -12.25 -9.69
C GLY A 53 12.90 -13.61 -9.44
N GLN A 54 13.79 -14.07 -10.33
CA GLN A 54 14.55 -15.30 -10.11
C GLN A 54 15.61 -15.14 -9.02
N ALA A 55 16.32 -14.01 -9.00
CA ALA A 55 17.34 -13.72 -7.99
C ALA A 55 16.73 -13.52 -6.60
N ASP A 56 15.57 -12.88 -6.55
CA ASP A 56 14.86 -12.59 -5.30
C ASP A 56 14.00 -13.77 -4.82
N GLN A 57 13.85 -14.86 -5.59
CA GLN A 57 12.92 -15.95 -5.29
C GLN A 57 13.21 -16.62 -3.94
N SER A 58 14.46 -17.00 -3.68
CA SER A 58 14.86 -17.62 -2.41
C SER A 58 14.70 -16.65 -1.25
N LEU A 59 15.03 -15.37 -1.45
CA LEU A 59 14.92 -14.32 -0.46
C LEU A 59 13.46 -14.07 -0.04
N VAL A 60 12.51 -14.16 -0.98
CA VAL A 60 11.07 -13.98 -0.68
C VAL A 60 10.45 -15.23 -0.06
N VAL A 61 10.85 -16.43 -0.50
CA VAL A 61 10.24 -17.70 -0.04
C VAL A 61 10.71 -18.10 1.35
N ASP A 62 12.00 -17.94 1.64
CA ASP A 62 12.59 -18.35 2.92
C ASP A 62 12.69 -17.20 3.94
N MET A 63 11.96 -16.11 3.69
CA MET A 63 12.02 -14.89 4.49
C MET A 63 11.61 -15.12 5.95
N ARG A 64 12.48 -14.72 6.88
CA ARG A 64 12.21 -14.74 8.32
C ARG A 64 11.57 -13.42 8.77
N PRO A 65 10.76 -13.44 9.85
CA PRO A 65 10.21 -12.21 10.44
C PRO A 65 11.35 -11.26 10.85
N GLY A 66 11.48 -10.12 10.14
CA GLY A 66 12.51 -9.10 10.37
C GLY A 66 13.41 -8.82 9.15
N GLU A 67 13.54 -9.76 8.22
CA GLU A 67 14.39 -9.61 7.02
C GLU A 67 13.78 -8.67 5.97
N VAL A 68 12.50 -8.30 6.13
CA VAL A 68 11.82 -7.28 5.32
C VAL A 68 12.53 -5.93 5.38
N GLN A 69 13.20 -5.60 6.51
CA GLN A 69 13.94 -4.34 6.62
C GLN A 69 15.15 -4.28 5.68
N ASN A 70 15.60 -5.42 5.15
CA ASN A 70 16.62 -5.53 4.11
C ASN A 70 17.88 -4.71 4.40
N GLY A 71 18.40 -4.81 5.64
CA GLY A 71 19.55 -4.00 6.08
C GLY A 71 20.80 -4.17 5.22
N ALA A 72 20.97 -5.34 4.59
CA ALA A 72 22.10 -5.66 3.72
C ALA A 72 21.82 -5.40 2.21
N ARG A 73 20.62 -4.93 1.85
CA ARG A 73 20.19 -4.69 0.45
C ARG A 73 20.37 -5.90 -0.47
N GLU A 74 19.91 -7.07 -0.03
CA GLU A 74 20.04 -8.32 -0.77
C GLU A 74 19.05 -8.42 -1.94
N PHE A 75 17.87 -7.80 -1.80
CA PHE A 75 16.87 -7.73 -2.88
C PHE A 75 17.37 -6.90 -4.06
N GLN A 76 17.28 -7.48 -5.26
CA GLN A 76 17.63 -6.84 -6.51
C GLN A 76 16.48 -6.02 -7.10
N ASN A 77 15.24 -6.27 -6.69
CA ASN A 77 14.11 -5.45 -7.09
C ASN A 77 14.38 -3.96 -6.78
N TYR A 78 14.13 -3.07 -7.75
CA TYR A 78 14.40 -1.64 -7.60
C TYR A 78 13.62 -0.99 -6.46
N CYS A 79 12.47 -1.57 -6.10
CA CYS A 79 11.64 -1.14 -4.98
C CYS A 79 12.00 -1.87 -3.67
N GLY A 80 13.15 -2.55 -3.62
CA GLY A 80 13.65 -3.30 -2.48
C GLY A 80 12.78 -4.52 -2.11
N SER A 81 12.85 -4.90 -0.83
CA SER A 81 12.11 -6.04 -0.27
C SER A 81 10.60 -5.91 -0.44
N ILE A 82 10.05 -4.71 -0.22
CA ILE A 82 8.61 -4.45 -0.36
C ILE A 82 8.17 -4.65 -1.81
N GLY A 83 8.94 -4.13 -2.76
CA GLY A 83 8.70 -4.35 -4.19
C GLY A 83 8.76 -5.84 -4.56
N ALA A 84 9.82 -6.54 -4.15
CA ALA A 84 9.99 -7.96 -4.42
C ALA A 84 8.82 -8.80 -3.86
N LEU A 85 8.40 -8.54 -2.62
CA LEU A 85 7.25 -9.23 -2.01
C LEU A 85 5.94 -8.96 -2.74
N LEU A 86 5.67 -7.68 -3.07
CA LEU A 86 4.46 -7.28 -3.79
C LEU A 86 4.38 -7.95 -5.16
N SER A 87 5.48 -7.87 -5.92
CA SER A 87 5.57 -8.45 -7.26
C SER A 87 5.46 -9.97 -7.23
N TYR A 88 6.19 -10.64 -6.33
CA TYR A 88 6.13 -12.09 -6.18
C TYR A 88 4.72 -12.56 -5.78
N GLY A 89 4.09 -11.89 -4.82
CA GLY A 89 2.74 -12.21 -4.37
C GLY A 89 1.70 -12.02 -5.46
N LEU A 90 1.67 -10.85 -6.10
CA LEU A 90 0.62 -10.51 -7.07
C LEU A 90 0.85 -11.15 -8.45
N ILE A 91 2.07 -11.14 -8.96
CA ILE A 91 2.39 -11.70 -10.28
C ILE A 91 2.56 -13.21 -10.16
N SER A 92 3.48 -13.72 -9.33
CA SER A 92 3.81 -15.15 -9.36
C SER A 92 2.84 -16.04 -8.59
N ARG A 93 2.16 -15.54 -7.56
CA ARG A 93 1.30 -16.38 -6.71
C ARG A 93 -0.21 -16.19 -6.95
N CYS A 94 -0.64 -15.02 -7.39
CA CYS A 94 -2.07 -14.70 -7.55
C CYS A 94 -2.51 -14.63 -9.02
N PHE A 95 -2.14 -13.55 -9.73
CA PHE A 95 -2.81 -13.15 -10.98
C PHE A 95 -1.97 -13.35 -12.25
N GLY A 96 -0.65 -13.44 -12.15
CA GLY A 96 0.24 -13.42 -13.32
C GLY A 96 0.43 -12.01 -13.89
N ILE A 97 0.72 -11.94 -15.19
CA ILE A 97 0.84 -10.68 -15.96
C ILE A 97 -0.40 -9.76 -15.80
N PRO A 98 -1.65 -10.27 -15.70
CA PRO A 98 -2.81 -9.44 -15.40
C PRO A 98 -2.73 -8.59 -14.12
N ALA A 99 -1.79 -8.84 -13.20
CA ALA A 99 -1.59 -8.04 -12.00
C ALA A 99 -1.39 -6.54 -12.29
N PHE A 100 -0.88 -6.16 -13.47
CA PHE A 100 -0.74 -4.76 -13.89
C PHE A 100 -2.06 -3.97 -13.97
N LEU A 101 -3.21 -4.65 -14.00
CA LEU A 101 -4.51 -3.98 -13.92
C LEU A 101 -4.72 -3.31 -12.55
N ILE A 102 -4.06 -3.79 -11.49
CA ILE A 102 -4.19 -3.23 -10.13
C ILE A 102 -3.64 -1.80 -10.08
N PRO A 103 -2.36 -1.52 -10.40
CA PRO A 103 -1.87 -0.14 -10.41
C PRO A 103 -2.58 0.72 -11.47
N ALA A 104 -3.02 0.15 -12.61
CA ALA A 104 -3.81 0.90 -13.57
C ALA A 104 -5.15 1.38 -12.98
N PHE A 105 -5.85 0.52 -12.24
CA PHE A 105 -7.10 0.87 -11.55
C PHE A 105 -6.89 1.88 -10.41
N ILE A 106 -5.76 1.82 -9.71
CA ILE A 106 -5.44 2.79 -8.64
C ILE A 106 -5.17 4.20 -9.22
N ALA A 107 -4.63 4.28 -10.44
CA ALA A 107 -4.27 5.54 -11.07
C ALA A 107 -5.42 6.23 -11.83
N LEU A 108 -6.46 5.48 -12.20
CA LEU A 108 -7.64 5.94 -12.96
C LEU A 108 -8.77 6.38 -12.03
#